data_AF-A0A932Q2A7-F1
#
_entry.id   AF-A0A932Q2A7-F1
#
_cell.length_a   1.000
_cell.length_b   1.000
_cell.length_c   1.000
_cell.angle_alpha   90.00
_cell.angle_beta   90.00
_cell.angle_gamma   90.00
#
_symmetry.space_group_name_H-M   'P 1'
#
loop_
_entity.id
_entity.type
_entity.pdbx_description
1 polymer ?
#
loop_
_entity_poly.entity_id
_entity_poly.type
_entity_poly.pdbx_seq_one_letter_code
_entity_poly.pdbx_strand_id
1 'polypeptide(L)'
;MHFEADKRTNDSLFAFFNARALELRAELNPRIEVERWTESWSRVHQVVPYIALDEKLVDQVARELAQMIIVLEPMLKRWRKKK
;
A
#
# COMPACT_ATOMS: atom_id res chain seq x y z
N MET A 1 -2.34 1.31 -3.28
CA MET A 1 -1.22 1.57 -4.20
C MET A 1 -0.95 0.30 -4.98
N HIS A 2 -1.10 0.35 -6.30
CA HIS A 2 -0.81 -0.79 -7.17
C HIS A 2 0.64 -0.75 -7.64
N PHE A 3 1.25 -1.92 -7.79
CA PHE A 3 2.52 -2.11 -8.45
C PHE A 3 2.23 -2.65 -9.86
N GLU A 4 2.38 -1.79 -10.86
CA GLU A 4 2.00 -2.05 -12.26
C GLU A 4 3.23 -2.05 -13.19
N ALA A 5 4.35 -2.62 -12.74
CA ALA A 5 5.56 -2.77 -13.55
C ALA A 5 5.66 -4.17 -14.19
N ASP A 6 6.83 -4.53 -14.72
CA ASP A 6 7.13 -5.90 -15.15
C ASP A 6 7.07 -6.89 -13.98
N LYS A 7 6.80 -8.17 -14.28
CA LYS A 7 6.62 -9.23 -13.26
C LYS A 7 7.76 -9.30 -12.26
N ARG A 8 9.02 -9.24 -12.72
CA ARG A 8 10.19 -9.31 -11.84
C ARG A 8 10.24 -8.10 -10.89
N THR A 9 9.91 -6.92 -11.40
CA THR A 9 9.81 -5.71 -10.57
C THR A 9 8.68 -5.81 -9.54
N ASN A 10 7.49 -6.27 -9.93
CA ASN A 10 6.37 -6.42 -9.00
C ASN A 10 6.60 -7.51 -7.94
N ASP A 11 7.25 -8.61 -8.29
CA ASP A 11 7.65 -9.65 -7.33
C ASP A 11 8.68 -9.12 -6.32
N SER A 12 9.65 -8.32 -6.78
CA SER A 12 10.62 -7.66 -5.90
C SER A 12 9.99 -6.63 -4.97
N LEU A 13 9.06 -5.81 -5.47
CA LEU A 13 8.29 -4.85 -4.68
C LEU A 13 7.42 -5.56 -3.65
N PHE A 14 6.73 -6.62 -4.05
CA PHE A 14 5.94 -7.44 -3.15
C PHE A 14 6.79 -7.99 -2.02
N ALA A 15 7.93 -8.63 -2.33
CA ALA A 15 8.83 -9.16 -1.30
C ALA A 15 9.34 -8.05 -0.36
N PHE A 16 9.68 -6.88 -0.91
CA PHE A 16 10.17 -5.74 -0.12
C PHE A 16 9.13 -5.21 0.86
N PHE A 17 7.88 -5.01 0.42
CA PHE A 17 6.81 -4.51 1.28
C PHE A 17 6.25 -5.58 2.22
N ASN A 18 6.17 -6.84 1.77
CA ASN A 18 5.69 -7.95 2.59
C ASN A 18 6.61 -8.21 3.78
N ALA A 19 7.93 -8.12 3.58
CA ALA A 19 8.91 -8.19 4.67
C ALA A 19 8.76 -7.04 5.70
N ARG A 20 7.98 -6.01 5.38
CA ARG A 20 7.72 -4.82 6.21
C ARG A 20 6.24 -4.68 6.57
N ALA A 21 5.43 -5.73 6.40
CA ALA A 21 4.00 -5.65 6.66
C ALA A 21 3.67 -5.21 8.09
N LEU A 22 4.48 -5.61 9.08
CA LEU A 22 4.32 -5.16 10.48
C LEU A 22 4.65 -3.67 10.67
N GLU A 23 5.73 -3.18 10.05
CA GLU A 23 6.10 -1.76 10.04
C GLU A 23 4.97 -0.92 9.40
N LEU A 24 4.46 -1.37 8.25
CA LEU A 24 3.35 -0.70 7.57
C LEU A 24 2.09 -0.63 8.44
N ARG A 25 1.73 -1.71 9.13
CA ARG A 25 0.56 -1.72 10.02
C ARG A 25 0.73 -0.82 11.23
N ALA A 26 1.95 -0.68 11.75
CA ALA A 26 2.26 0.21 12.86
C ALA A 26 2.18 1.69 12.45
N GLU A 27 2.69 2.04 11.27
CA GLU A 27 2.75 3.43 10.77
C GLU A 27 1.42 3.92 10.15
N LEU A 28 0.61 3.01 9.63
CA LEU A 28 -0.65 3.32 8.94
C LEU A 28 -1.85 2.93 9.80
N ASN A 29 -2.24 1.66 9.71
CA ASN A 29 -3.26 1.04 10.54
C ASN A 29 -3.24 -0.50 10.36
N PRO A 30 -3.90 -1.26 11.26
CA PRO A 30 -3.92 -2.72 11.20
C PRO A 30 -4.61 -3.33 9.96
N ARG A 31 -5.45 -2.56 9.25
CA ARG A 31 -6.18 -3.02 8.06
C ARG A 31 -5.33 -2.98 6.78
N ILE A 32 -4.09 -2.51 6.87
CA ILE A 32 -3.17 -2.54 5.73
C ILE A 32 -2.74 -3.96 5.41
N GLU A 33 -2.85 -4.29 4.13
CA GLU A 33 -2.51 -5.56 3.54
C GLU A 33 -1.58 -5.37 2.34
N VAL A 34 -0.57 -6.24 2.28
CA VAL A 34 0.31 -6.41 1.12
C VAL A 34 -0.11 -7.70 0.42
N GLU A 35 -0.62 -7.58 -0.79
CA GLU A 35 -1.30 -8.68 -1.48
C GLU A 35 -0.76 -8.87 -2.89
N ARG A 36 -0.74 -10.12 -3.36
CA ARG A 36 -0.70 -10.44 -4.79
C ARG A 36 -2.12 -10.40 -5.33
N TRP A 37 -2.45 -9.39 -6.13
CA TRP A 37 -3.78 -9.24 -6.70
C TRP A 37 -3.93 -10.18 -7.91
N THR A 38 -3.04 -10.06 -8.89
CA THR A 38 -3.10 -10.84 -10.13
C THR A 38 -1.80 -11.64 -10.30
N GLU A 39 -1.70 -12.42 -11.38
CA GLU A 39 -0.45 -13.13 -11.73
C GLU A 39 0.75 -12.18 -11.93
N SER A 40 0.47 -10.93 -12.30
CA SER A 40 1.47 -9.92 -12.59
C SER A 40 1.50 -8.76 -11.61
N TRP A 41 0.43 -8.49 -10.84
CA TRP A 41 0.32 -7.29 -10.01
C TRP A 41 0.23 -7.60 -8.52
N SER A 42 0.84 -6.71 -7.74
CA SER A 42 0.75 -6.70 -6.29
C SER A 42 0.28 -5.32 -5.81
N ARG A 43 -0.28 -5.26 -4.60
CA ARG A 43 -0.81 -4.01 -4.03
C ARG A 43 -0.55 -3.88 -2.54
N VAL A 44 -0.44 -2.64 -2.09
CA VAL A 44 -0.63 -2.27 -0.68
C VAL A 44 -1.97 -1.57 -0.57
N HIS A 45 -2.88 -2.10 0.22
CA HIS A 45 -4.25 -1.61 0.29
C HIS A 45 -4.86 -1.81 1.68
N GLN A 46 -6.05 -1.26 1.87
CA GLN A 46 -6.95 -1.57 2.97
C GLN A 46 -8.36 -1.65 2.43
N VAL A 47 -9.21 -2.42 3.09
CA VAL A 47 -10.66 -2.44 2.82
C VAL A 47 -11.34 -1.49 3.79
N VAL A 48 -12.07 -0.51 3.25
CA VAL A 48 -12.86 0.44 4.04
C VAL A 48 -14.31 -0.03 4.04
N PRO A 49 -14.95 -0.20 5.22
CA PRO A 49 -16.36 -0.56 5.29
C PRO A 49 -17.24 0.48 4.59
N TYR A 50 -18.10 0.03 3.68
CA TYR A 50 -19.06 0.90 3.00
C TYR A 50 -20.33 1.02 3.84
N ILE A 51 -20.41 2.07 4.66
CA ILE A 51 -21.58 2.36 5.50
C ILE A 51 -22.53 3.33 4.78
N ALA A 52 -22.00 4.49 4.35
CA ALA A 52 -22.71 5.49 3.57
C ALA A 52 -21.71 6.29 2.73
N LEU A 53 -22.12 6.75 1.56
CA LEU A 53 -21.33 7.67 0.74
C LEU A 53 -21.58 9.11 1.21
N ASP A 54 -20.91 9.53 2.27
CA ASP A 54 -21.04 10.85 2.88
C ASP A 54 -19.69 11.60 2.97
N GLU A 55 -19.75 12.87 3.36
CA GLU A 55 -18.55 13.71 3.52
C GLU A 55 -17.58 13.16 4.57
N LYS A 56 -18.08 12.47 5.59
CA LYS A 56 -17.23 11.85 6.64
C LYS A 56 -16.38 10.73 6.06
N LEU A 57 -16.96 9.88 5.22
CA LEU A 57 -16.23 8.83 4.53
C LEU A 57 -15.18 9.42 3.59
N VAL A 58 -15.52 10.48 2.85
CA VAL A 58 -14.58 11.18 1.96
C VAL A 58 -13.38 11.71 2.76
N ASP A 59 -13.62 12.43 3.85
CA ASP A 59 -12.56 12.98 4.69
C ASP A 59 -11.68 11.89 5.30
N GLN A 60 -12.28 10.79 5.76
CA GLN A 60 -11.55 9.66 6.29
C GLN A 60 -10.64 9.04 5.22
N VAL A 61 -11.20 8.68 4.06
CA VAL A 61 -10.45 8.04 2.97
C VAL A 61 -9.36 8.95 2.45
N ALA A 62 -9.61 10.25 2.31
CA ALA A 62 -8.62 11.22 1.88
C ALA A 62 -7.42 11.30 2.86
N ARG A 63 -7.69 11.36 4.16
CA ARG A 63 -6.64 11.36 5.20
C ARG A 63 -5.83 10.07 5.21
N GLU A 64 -6.52 8.92 5.18
CA GLU A 64 -5.86 7.61 5.17
C GLU A 64 -5.02 7.41 3.90
N LEU A 65 -5.52 7.82 2.73
CA LEU A 65 -4.78 7.77 1.47
C LEU A 65 -3.55 8.68 1.49
N ALA A 66 -3.67 9.91 2.00
CA ALA A 66 -2.54 10.82 2.15
C ALA A 66 -1.46 10.21 3.05
N GLN A 67 -1.86 9.60 4.18
CA GLN A 67 -0.94 8.93 5.09
C GLN A 67 -0.25 7.73 4.42
N MET A 68 -0.99 6.94 3.62
CA MET A 68 -0.38 5.87 2.81
C MET A 68 0.70 6.41 1.87
N ILE A 69 0.47 7.54 1.20
CA ILE A 69 1.47 8.15 0.30
C ILE A 69 2.72 8.56 1.09
N ILE A 70 2.53 9.27 2.21
CA ILE A 70 3.62 9.77 3.06
C ILE A 70 4.52 8.62 3.56
N VAL A 71 3.94 7.47 3.93
CA VAL A 71 4.70 6.31 4.42
C VAL A 71 5.32 5.51 3.26
N LEU A 72 4.57 5.22 2.20
CA LEU A 72 5.02 4.31 1.14
C LEU A 72 6.02 4.96 0.17
N GLU A 73 5.90 6.25 -0.13
CA GLU A 73 6.79 6.94 -1.06
C GLU A 73 8.28 6.88 -0.66
N PRO A 74 8.69 7.22 0.59
CA PRO A 74 10.10 7.12 0.98
C PRO A 74 10.60 5.67 0.97
N MET A 75 9.75 4.69 1.30
CA MET A 75 10.09 3.27 1.21
C MET A 75 10.38 2.87 -0.23
N LEU A 76 9.54 3.28 -1.17
CA LEU A 76 9.72 3.05 -2.60
C LEU A 76 11.01 3.70 -3.13
N LYS A 77 11.29 4.95 -2.73
CA LYS A 77 12.55 5.64 -3.09
C LYS A 77 13.78 4.88 -2.59
N ARG A 78 13.75 4.34 -1.36
CA ARG A 78 14.83 3.51 -0.80
C ARG A 78 15.00 2.20 -1.56
N TRP A 79 13.90 1.52 -1.89
CA TRP A 79 13.94 0.29 -2.69
C TRP A 79 14.56 0.54 -4.08
N ARG A 80 14.17 1.62 -4.77
CA ARG A 80 14.72 2.00 -6.08
C ARG A 80 16.22 2.26 -6.07
N LYS A 81 16.76 2.86 -4.99
CA LYS A 81 18.21 3.12 -4.86
C LYS A 81 19.06 1.88 -4.59
N LYS A 82 18.43 0.77 -4.16
CA LYS A 82 19.12 -0.51 -3.90
C LYS A 82 19.13 -1.46 -5.09
N LYS A 83 18.43 -1.11 -6.17
CA LYS A 83 18.32 -1.89 -7.41
C LYS A 83 19.36 -1.39 -8.42
#